data_AF-B4WIG8-F1
#
_entry.id   AF-B4WIG8-F1
#
_cell.length_a   1.000
_cell.length_b   1.000
_cell.length_c   1.000
_cell.angle_alpha   90.00
_cell.angle_beta   90.00
_cell.angle_gamma   90.00
#
_symmetry.space_group_name_H-M   'P 1'
#
loop_
_entity.id
_entity.type
_entity.pdbx_description
1 polymer ?
#
loop_
_entity_poly.entity_id
_entity_poly.type
_entity_poly.pdbx_seq_one_letter_code
_entity_poly.pdbx_strand_id
1 'polypeptide(L)'
;MKGILQPVLQKLLSALGLGIFAMGISACQPIGQAIEQVMASDARELAREVWSDPSSSSEQYTQDIFKDIELTDIELPTEVDMHFAVVAGGGAPSYNEIALEKNVLYFQRSLRELGFSVDKASLFFASGNDGEETIRYLDDNGDEQFKSAEIPELDGSATLENTYSWFRALSEAEKPCPAFFYFTGHGAYNTDNEDDNALILWEEDLVSVKEFTRWLAPLPTDQPFVTMMAQCYSGAFANLIYEDGDPSQPVALQTRCGFFATVASRPSVGCTPAVNEADYKDYSSSFFAGLTGRDRVGNLVSSADYNLDEKISYAEAHAFAKVDEETTDWPISTVEAWLQRQVSKSDIDEILNDPIDEVRAIARPEQQYVITELSGLIGFDLALSYTDNASRAAPLEPETVDEAYRIRLRMDLINVGAEVFVRANQSAAQIATLDRILECEAGSWQAL
;
A
#
# COMPACT_ATOMS: atom_id res chain seq x y z
N MET A 1 17.29 -9.47 44.13
CA MET A 1 17.27 -9.82 42.70
C MET A 1 18.68 -9.75 42.10
N LYS A 2 19.56 -10.66 42.52
CA LYS A 2 20.85 -10.96 41.85
C LYS A 2 20.71 -12.41 41.41
N GLY A 3 20.68 -12.69 40.10
CA GLY A 3 20.58 -14.09 39.66
C GLY A 3 20.20 -14.41 38.22
N ILE A 4 20.04 -13.45 37.29
CA ILE A 4 19.63 -13.79 35.90
C ILE A 4 20.52 -13.16 34.81
N LEU A 5 21.44 -12.23 35.13
CA LEU A 5 22.26 -11.57 34.09
C LEU A 5 23.51 -12.32 33.60
N GLN A 6 23.86 -13.48 34.16
CA GLN A 6 25.14 -14.13 33.90
C GLN A 6 25.22 -15.10 32.69
N PRO A 7 24.15 -15.82 32.27
CA PRO A 7 24.27 -16.77 31.16
C PRO A 7 24.11 -16.14 29.76
N VAL A 8 23.56 -14.92 29.67
CA VAL A 8 23.36 -14.22 28.37
C VAL A 8 24.65 -13.56 27.89
N LEU A 9 25.42 -12.95 28.80
CA LEU A 9 26.68 -12.30 28.47
C LEU A 9 27.77 -13.30 28.03
N GLN A 10 27.67 -14.56 28.48
CA GLN A 10 28.64 -15.61 28.17
C GLN A 10 28.42 -16.24 26.78
N LYS A 11 27.20 -16.16 26.22
CA LYS A 11 26.90 -16.59 24.83
C LYS A 11 27.32 -15.55 23.79
N LEU A 12 27.21 -14.26 24.12
CA LEU A 12 27.64 -13.16 23.25
C LEU A 12 29.16 -13.12 23.03
N LEU A 13 29.95 -13.47 24.04
CA LEU A 13 31.42 -13.46 23.95
C LEU A 13 32.02 -14.64 23.16
N SER A 14 31.28 -15.73 22.97
CA SER A 14 31.72 -16.87 22.15
C SER A 14 31.50 -16.69 20.64
N ALA A 15 30.67 -15.73 20.22
CA ALA A 15 30.37 -15.49 18.80
C ALA A 15 31.37 -14.55 18.11
N LEU A 16 32.25 -13.86 18.86
CA LEU A 16 33.14 -12.81 18.34
C LEU A 16 34.62 -13.21 18.25
N GLY A 17 34.92 -14.52 18.13
CA GLY A 17 36.28 -15.02 17.94
C GLY A 17 36.82 -14.75 16.52
N LEU A 18 37.72 -13.77 16.41
CA LEU A 18 38.36 -13.24 15.21
C LEU A 18 38.89 -14.27 14.18
N GLY A 19 38.72 -13.92 12.91
CA GLY A 19 39.60 -14.29 11.79
C GLY A 19 39.75 -13.11 10.83
N ILE A 20 40.82 -12.33 10.97
CA ILE A 20 41.20 -11.24 10.04
C ILE A 20 41.76 -11.88 8.76
N PHE A 21 41.09 -11.66 7.63
CA PHE A 21 41.70 -11.71 6.31
C PHE A 21 41.21 -10.50 5.48
N ALA A 22 42.17 -9.68 5.07
CA ALA A 22 41.94 -8.50 4.25
C ALA A 22 41.73 -8.92 2.79
N MET A 23 40.55 -8.66 2.23
CA MET A 23 40.32 -8.38 0.81
C MET A 23 39.12 -7.45 0.68
N GLY A 24 39.24 -6.43 -0.18
CA GLY A 24 38.20 -5.44 -0.41
C GLY A 24 36.94 -6.06 -1.00
N ILE A 25 35.80 -5.83 -0.35
CA ILE A 25 34.48 -6.25 -0.78
C ILE A 25 33.53 -5.09 -0.49
N SER A 26 32.87 -4.62 -1.55
CA SER A 26 31.67 -3.79 -1.51
C SER A 26 30.57 -4.57 -0.78
N ALA A 27 29.96 -4.02 0.27
CA ALA A 27 29.01 -4.76 1.09
C ALA A 27 27.80 -3.91 1.49
N CYS A 28 26.75 -3.96 0.67
CA CYS A 28 25.39 -4.07 1.20
C CYS A 28 25.28 -5.43 1.92
N GLN A 29 24.97 -5.39 3.22
CA GLN A 29 24.61 -6.50 4.12
C GLN A 29 25.68 -7.60 4.35
N PRO A 30 25.86 -8.11 5.60
CA PRO A 30 24.77 -8.59 6.46
C PRO A 30 24.95 -8.23 7.96
N ILE A 31 24.21 -7.23 8.43
CA ILE A 31 23.90 -7.04 9.87
C ILE A 31 22.39 -6.80 10.07
N GLY A 32 21.69 -6.25 9.07
CA GLY A 32 20.23 -6.05 9.09
C GLY A 32 19.39 -7.33 9.25
N GLN A 33 19.72 -8.41 8.54
CA GLN A 33 18.91 -9.65 8.56
C GLN A 33 18.86 -10.35 9.94
N ALA A 34 19.88 -10.18 10.78
CA ALA A 34 19.90 -10.80 12.11
C ALA A 34 19.08 -10.00 13.13
N ILE A 35 18.96 -8.68 12.95
CA ILE A 35 18.15 -7.81 13.79
C ILE A 35 16.67 -7.91 13.37
N GLU A 36 16.36 -7.98 12.07
CA GLU A 36 15.02 -8.31 11.57
C GLU A 36 14.53 -9.67 12.06
N GLN A 37 15.39 -10.71 12.09
CA GLN A 37 14.98 -12.04 12.57
C GLN A 37 14.67 -12.11 14.07
N VAL A 38 15.28 -11.26 14.89
CA VAL A 38 15.03 -11.19 16.34
C VAL A 38 13.84 -10.27 16.65
N MET A 39 13.65 -9.17 15.92
CA MET A 39 12.45 -8.34 16.05
C MET A 39 11.20 -9.05 15.53
N ALA A 40 11.33 -9.87 14.48
CA ALA A 40 10.26 -10.70 13.97
C ALA A 40 9.82 -11.79 14.97
N SER A 41 10.62 -12.21 15.96
CA SER A 41 10.17 -13.23 16.92
C SER A 41 9.18 -12.69 17.93
N ASP A 42 9.35 -11.45 18.39
CA ASP A 42 8.50 -10.84 19.40
C ASP A 42 7.22 -10.29 18.75
N ALA A 43 7.33 -9.72 17.54
CA ALA A 43 6.16 -9.37 16.71
C ALA A 43 5.35 -10.62 16.30
N ARG A 44 5.99 -11.78 16.07
CA ARG A 44 5.28 -13.06 15.80
C ARG A 44 4.52 -13.61 16.99
N GLU A 45 4.96 -13.32 18.22
CA GLU A 45 4.27 -13.79 19.43
C GLU A 45 3.01 -12.94 19.70
N LEU A 46 3.10 -11.62 19.51
CA LEU A 46 1.93 -10.70 19.53
C LEU A 46 0.96 -10.96 18.37
N ALA A 47 1.46 -11.16 17.15
CA ALA A 47 0.61 -11.41 15.99
C ALA A 47 -0.16 -12.74 16.08
N ARG A 48 0.38 -13.75 16.79
CA ARG A 48 -0.36 -14.99 17.10
C ARG A 48 -1.57 -14.78 17.98
N GLU A 49 -1.58 -13.79 18.89
CA GLU A 49 -2.76 -13.50 19.70
C GLU A 49 -3.84 -12.79 18.86
N VAL A 50 -3.46 -11.82 18.01
CA VAL A 50 -4.36 -11.12 17.08
C VAL A 50 -5.05 -12.07 16.09
N TRP A 51 -4.33 -13.08 15.58
CA TRP A 51 -4.85 -14.00 14.57
C TRP A 51 -5.63 -15.22 15.13
N SER A 52 -5.92 -15.26 16.43
CA SER A 52 -6.39 -16.50 17.10
C SER A 52 -7.91 -16.68 17.30
N ASP A 53 -8.79 -15.71 17.04
CA ASP A 53 -10.24 -15.90 17.19
C ASP A 53 -11.09 -15.59 15.94
N PRO A 54 -11.46 -16.62 15.15
CA PRO A 54 -12.32 -16.47 13.99
C PRO A 54 -13.83 -16.62 14.28
N SER A 55 -14.28 -16.67 15.53
CA SER A 55 -15.65 -17.15 15.86
C SER A 55 -16.68 -16.10 16.30
N SER A 56 -16.29 -14.84 16.52
CA SER A 56 -17.21 -13.76 16.89
C SER A 56 -17.69 -12.95 15.68
N SER A 57 -18.95 -12.51 15.69
CA SER A 57 -19.46 -11.56 14.69
C SER A 57 -18.66 -10.26 14.74
N SER A 58 -18.50 -9.58 13.60
CA SER A 58 -17.72 -8.32 13.47
C SER A 58 -18.03 -7.31 14.58
N GLU A 59 -19.31 -7.08 14.87
CA GLU A 59 -19.76 -6.15 15.91
C GLU A 59 -19.33 -6.58 17.33
N GLN A 60 -19.34 -7.88 17.62
CA GLN A 60 -18.97 -8.41 18.94
C GLN A 60 -17.46 -8.37 19.14
N TYR A 61 -16.66 -8.70 18.11
CA TYR A 61 -15.21 -8.58 18.14
C TYR A 61 -14.76 -7.14 18.40
N THR A 62 -15.32 -6.19 17.66
CA THR A 62 -15.01 -4.77 17.81
C THR A 62 -15.43 -4.26 19.19
N GLN A 63 -16.60 -4.67 19.69
CA GLN A 63 -17.02 -4.36 21.06
C GLN A 63 -16.08 -4.94 22.12
N ASP A 64 -15.48 -6.11 21.88
CA ASP A 64 -14.57 -6.75 22.83
C ASP A 64 -13.17 -6.09 22.83
N ILE A 65 -12.62 -5.71 21.68
CA ILE A 65 -11.33 -4.98 21.59
C ILE A 65 -11.44 -3.61 22.25
N PHE A 66 -12.47 -2.85 21.89
CA PHE A 66 -12.62 -1.45 22.32
C PHE A 66 -13.43 -1.31 23.62
N LYS A 67 -13.76 -2.42 24.29
CA LYS A 67 -14.57 -2.42 25.52
C LYS A 67 -14.00 -1.55 26.63
N ASP A 68 -12.68 -1.63 26.79
CA ASP A 68 -11.92 -1.00 27.86
C ASP A 68 -11.02 0.13 27.33
N ILE A 69 -11.18 0.50 26.05
CA ILE A 69 -10.46 1.60 25.40
C ILE A 69 -11.43 2.79 25.32
N GLU A 70 -11.02 3.95 25.86
CA GLU A 70 -11.76 5.19 25.66
C GLU A 70 -11.61 5.58 24.20
N LEU A 71 -12.70 5.67 23.43
CA LEU A 71 -12.63 6.06 22.02
C LEU A 71 -12.70 7.58 21.88
N THR A 72 -11.79 8.15 21.10
CA THR A 72 -11.82 9.55 20.74
C THR A 72 -13.04 9.89 19.88
N ASP A 73 -13.75 10.96 20.24
CA ASP A 73 -14.89 11.46 19.46
C ASP A 73 -14.36 12.36 18.32
N ILE A 74 -14.39 11.83 17.09
CA ILE A 74 -13.97 12.52 15.88
C ILE A 74 -15.19 13.18 15.23
N GLU A 75 -15.15 14.50 15.07
CA GLU A 75 -16.15 15.25 14.32
C GLU A 75 -15.72 15.39 12.86
N LEU A 76 -16.44 14.71 11.95
CA LEU A 76 -16.18 14.83 10.52
C LEU A 76 -16.75 16.15 9.97
N PRO A 77 -16.04 16.81 9.03
CA PRO A 77 -16.56 18.03 8.42
C PRO A 77 -17.80 17.74 7.56
N THR A 78 -18.89 18.48 7.76
CA THR A 78 -20.18 18.21 7.09
C THR A 78 -20.31 18.82 5.69
N GLU A 79 -19.53 19.87 5.40
CA GLU A 79 -19.58 20.61 4.13
C GLU A 79 -18.43 20.20 3.20
N VAL A 80 -18.29 18.89 2.97
CA VAL A 80 -17.29 18.32 2.06
C VAL A 80 -17.94 17.35 1.07
N ASP A 81 -17.38 17.28 -0.13
CA ASP A 81 -17.77 16.31 -1.15
C ASP A 81 -16.98 15.00 -1.05
N MET A 82 -15.93 14.97 -0.21
CA MET A 82 -15.11 13.81 0.07
C MET A 82 -14.46 13.94 1.46
N HIS A 83 -14.45 12.85 2.23
CA HIS A 83 -13.67 12.74 3.47
C HIS A 83 -12.28 12.21 3.16
N PHE A 84 -11.26 12.82 3.77
CA PHE A 84 -9.88 12.35 3.68
C PHE A 84 -9.39 11.92 5.05
N ALA A 85 -8.70 10.79 5.11
CA ALA A 85 -7.87 10.42 6.24
C ALA A 85 -6.49 9.97 5.82
N VAL A 86 -5.50 10.33 6.63
CA VAL A 86 -4.13 9.81 6.55
C VAL A 86 -3.78 9.20 7.88
N VAL A 87 -3.33 7.94 7.86
CA VAL A 87 -2.71 7.29 9.00
C VAL A 87 -1.28 6.93 8.60
N ALA A 88 -0.32 7.47 9.34
CA ALA A 88 1.06 7.45 8.92
C ALA A 88 2.06 7.28 10.08
N GLY A 89 3.29 6.93 9.73
CA GLY A 89 4.38 6.74 10.69
C GLY A 89 4.67 5.27 10.98
N GLY A 90 5.73 5.02 11.75
CA GLY A 90 6.09 3.67 12.20
C GLY A 90 5.52 3.33 13.56
N GLY A 91 5.57 2.05 13.95
CA GLY A 91 5.02 1.59 15.24
C GLY A 91 5.80 2.05 16.47
N ALA A 92 7.09 2.32 16.30
CA ALA A 92 7.99 2.77 17.36
C ALA A 92 9.04 3.76 16.81
N PRO A 93 9.72 4.54 17.67
CA PRO A 93 10.75 5.48 17.23
C PRO A 93 11.82 4.82 16.34
N SER A 94 12.22 3.59 16.64
CA SER A 94 13.26 2.86 15.90
C SER A 94 12.97 2.61 14.42
N TYR A 95 11.73 2.81 13.96
CA TYR A 95 11.33 2.71 12.56
C TYR A 95 10.19 3.68 12.24
N ASN A 96 10.21 4.85 12.86
CA ASN A 96 9.35 5.96 12.46
C ASN A 96 10.17 6.93 11.59
N GLU A 97 10.45 6.53 10.36
CA GLU A 97 11.39 7.26 9.50
C GLU A 97 10.86 8.61 9.01
N ILE A 98 11.77 9.57 8.82
CA ILE A 98 11.48 10.89 8.25
C ILE A 98 10.80 10.82 6.87
N ALA A 99 11.03 9.77 6.09
CA ALA A 99 10.32 9.53 4.83
C ALA A 99 8.79 9.53 5.00
N LEU A 100 8.29 8.93 6.09
CA LEU A 100 6.86 8.85 6.38
C LEU A 100 6.27 10.23 6.68
N GLU A 101 7.02 11.09 7.40
CA GLU A 101 6.64 12.51 7.58
C GLU A 101 6.56 13.22 6.23
N LYS A 102 7.55 13.04 5.36
CA LYS A 102 7.57 13.68 4.03
C LYS A 102 6.39 13.22 3.16
N ASN A 103 5.96 11.96 3.29
CA ASN A 103 4.79 11.44 2.60
C ASN A 103 3.50 12.18 3.00
N VAL A 104 3.31 12.44 4.30
CA VAL A 104 2.17 13.24 4.77
C VAL A 104 2.25 14.68 4.23
N LEU A 105 3.43 15.30 4.31
CA LEU A 105 3.61 16.65 3.79
C LEU A 105 3.35 16.76 2.27
N TYR A 106 3.72 15.72 1.50
CA TYR A 106 3.44 15.68 0.08
C TYR A 106 1.95 15.45 -0.22
N PHE A 107 1.28 14.60 0.54
CA PHE A 107 -0.17 14.45 0.47
C PHE A 107 -0.90 15.77 0.75
N GLN A 108 -0.48 16.54 1.78
CA GLN A 108 -1.04 17.86 2.06
C GLN A 108 -0.85 18.85 0.89
N ARG A 109 0.29 18.79 0.19
CA ARG A 109 0.50 19.60 -1.03
C ARG A 109 -0.41 19.14 -2.16
N SER A 110 -0.60 17.83 -2.31
CA SER A 110 -1.48 17.23 -3.33
C SER A 110 -2.94 17.65 -3.13
N LEU A 111 -3.44 17.64 -1.89
CA LEU A 111 -4.75 18.19 -1.54
C LEU A 111 -4.87 19.66 -1.96
N ARG A 112 -3.90 20.50 -1.63
CA ARG A 112 -3.91 21.94 -1.97
C ARG A 112 -3.88 22.16 -3.47
N GLU A 113 -3.07 21.40 -4.22
CA GLU A 113 -2.98 21.51 -5.68
C GLU A 113 -4.34 21.22 -6.34
N LEU A 114 -5.09 20.26 -5.79
CA LEU A 114 -6.41 19.87 -6.28
C LEU A 114 -7.55 20.67 -5.65
N GLY A 115 -7.25 21.73 -4.90
CA GLY A 115 -8.24 22.67 -4.36
C GLY A 115 -8.90 22.25 -3.04
N PHE A 116 -8.42 21.19 -2.40
CA PHE A 116 -8.91 20.74 -1.10
C PHE A 116 -8.26 21.49 0.05
N SER A 117 -9.02 21.63 1.15
CA SER A 117 -8.57 22.25 2.39
C SER A 117 -7.97 21.19 3.31
N VAL A 118 -6.71 21.37 3.70
CA VAL A 118 -5.98 20.39 4.53
C VAL A 118 -6.59 20.28 5.93
N ASP A 119 -7.14 21.36 6.49
CA ASP A 119 -7.84 21.38 7.78
C ASP A 119 -9.18 20.61 7.78
N LYS A 120 -9.57 20.04 6.64
CA LYS A 120 -10.75 19.17 6.50
C LYS A 120 -10.37 17.68 6.35
N ALA A 121 -9.08 17.37 6.25
CA ALA A 121 -8.60 16.00 6.28
C ALA A 121 -8.28 15.60 7.72
N SER A 122 -8.55 14.34 8.07
CA SER A 122 -8.12 13.77 9.35
C SER A 122 -6.69 13.22 9.23
N LEU A 123 -5.74 13.76 9.97
CA LEU A 123 -4.32 13.44 9.87
C LEU A 123 -3.78 12.86 11.17
N PHE A 124 -3.40 11.59 11.14
CA PHE A 124 -2.81 10.88 12.26
C PHE A 124 -1.38 10.42 11.92
N PHE A 125 -0.43 10.71 12.80
CA PHE A 125 0.99 10.39 12.55
C PHE A 125 1.69 9.93 13.82
N ALA A 126 2.22 8.69 13.84
CA ALA A 126 3.06 8.14 14.91
C ALA A 126 2.59 8.57 16.32
N SER A 127 3.45 9.20 17.13
CA SER A 127 3.13 9.71 18.48
C SER A 127 2.23 10.95 18.53
N GLY A 128 1.89 11.53 17.38
CA GLY A 128 0.98 12.67 17.28
C GLY A 128 1.61 13.99 17.69
N ASN A 129 0.87 14.78 18.47
CA ASN A 129 1.22 16.15 18.88
C ASN A 129 1.85 16.22 20.27
N ASP A 130 2.40 15.12 20.79
CA ASP A 130 2.98 15.07 22.14
C ASP A 130 4.33 15.79 22.26
N GLY A 131 4.97 16.08 21.12
CA GLY A 131 6.25 16.78 21.02
C GLY A 131 7.46 15.88 21.29
N GLU A 132 7.26 14.57 21.44
CA GLU A 132 8.33 13.60 21.62
C GLU A 132 9.18 13.49 20.35
N GLU A 133 10.50 13.29 20.53
CA GLU A 133 11.44 13.11 19.43
C GLU A 133 11.38 11.66 18.95
N THR A 134 10.40 11.34 18.11
CA THR A 134 10.14 9.98 17.63
C THR A 134 10.46 9.78 16.16
N ILE A 135 10.64 10.84 15.37
CA ILE A 135 10.98 10.72 13.95
C ILE A 135 12.47 10.47 13.78
N ARG A 136 12.80 9.32 13.21
CA ARG A 136 14.16 8.86 12.94
C ARG A 136 14.70 9.38 11.62
N TYR A 137 15.91 9.92 11.63
CA TYR A 137 16.62 10.35 10.43
C TYR A 137 18.14 10.19 10.54
N LEU A 138 18.86 10.30 9.42
CA LEU A 138 20.33 10.35 9.39
C LEU A 138 20.81 11.79 9.21
N ASP A 139 21.72 12.24 10.06
CA ASP A 139 22.36 13.55 9.89
C ASP A 139 23.42 13.56 8.76
N ASP A 140 24.10 14.70 8.56
CA ASP A 140 25.13 14.86 7.52
C ASP A 140 26.33 13.90 7.68
N ASN A 141 26.55 13.34 8.87
CA ASN A 141 27.59 12.35 9.15
C ASN A 141 27.10 10.91 8.98
N GLY A 142 25.80 10.72 8.73
CA GLY A 142 25.15 9.42 8.71
C GLY A 142 24.83 8.86 10.09
N ASP A 143 24.86 9.70 11.14
CA ASP A 143 24.49 9.30 12.49
C ASP A 143 22.97 9.37 12.67
N GLU A 144 22.39 8.37 13.33
CA GLU A 144 20.96 8.32 13.62
C GLU A 144 20.59 9.38 14.66
N GLN A 145 19.57 10.16 14.33
CA GLN A 145 19.01 11.23 15.16
C GLN A 145 17.49 11.10 15.21
N PHE A 146 16.90 11.79 16.19
CA PHE A 146 15.47 11.86 16.36
C PHE A 146 15.01 13.32 16.40
N LYS A 147 13.82 13.59 15.86
CA LYS A 147 13.14 14.88 16.00
C LYS A 147 11.65 14.68 16.24
N SER A 148 10.99 15.73 16.70
CA SER A 148 9.52 15.75 16.77
C SER A 148 8.89 15.93 15.38
N ALA A 149 7.61 15.58 15.28
CA ALA A 149 6.84 15.74 14.05
C ALA A 149 6.63 17.22 13.69
N GLU A 150 6.91 17.54 12.42
CA GLU A 150 6.70 18.87 11.83
C GLU A 150 5.62 18.80 10.74
N ILE A 151 4.44 18.27 11.10
CA ILE A 151 3.28 18.12 10.23
C ILE A 151 2.21 19.14 10.67
N PRO A 152 1.90 20.16 9.84
CA PRO A 152 0.80 21.09 10.14
C PRO A 152 -0.55 20.37 10.20
N GLU A 153 -1.52 20.90 10.96
CA GLU A 153 -2.90 20.38 11.01
C GLU A 153 -2.99 18.89 11.41
N LEU A 154 -2.06 18.38 12.22
CA LEU A 154 -2.12 17.02 12.72
C LEU A 154 -3.21 16.89 13.79
N ASP A 155 -4.13 15.94 13.64
CA ASP A 155 -5.22 15.70 14.59
C ASP A 155 -4.76 14.87 15.80
N GLY A 156 -3.81 13.96 15.60
CA GLY A 156 -3.34 13.11 16.69
C GLY A 156 -2.34 12.04 16.28
N SER A 157 -2.18 11.07 17.18
CA SER A 157 -1.32 9.90 17.00
C SER A 157 -1.97 8.86 16.10
N ALA A 158 -1.17 8.10 15.37
CA ALA A 158 -1.61 7.01 14.50
C ALA A 158 -1.86 5.72 15.30
N THR A 159 -2.63 5.80 16.38
CA THR A 159 -2.98 4.65 17.26
C THR A 159 -4.17 3.88 16.72
N LEU A 160 -4.37 2.66 17.23
CA LEU A 160 -5.55 1.84 16.97
C LEU A 160 -6.85 2.61 17.27
N GLU A 161 -6.88 3.30 18.40
CA GLU A 161 -8.03 4.08 18.86
C GLU A 161 -8.41 5.21 17.91
N ASN A 162 -7.47 6.08 17.57
CA ASN A 162 -7.73 7.23 16.68
C ASN A 162 -8.13 6.76 15.28
N THR A 163 -7.44 5.74 14.79
CA THR A 163 -7.72 5.14 13.48
C THR A 163 -9.13 4.58 13.44
N TYR A 164 -9.49 3.71 14.38
CA TYR A 164 -10.83 3.11 14.45
C TYR A 164 -11.91 4.17 14.68
N SER A 165 -11.64 5.17 15.51
CA SER A 165 -12.57 6.27 15.78
C SER A 165 -12.95 7.04 14.53
N TRP A 166 -12.03 7.17 13.55
CA TRP A 166 -12.34 7.81 12.28
C TRP A 166 -13.30 6.97 11.44
N PHE A 167 -13.09 5.64 11.37
CA PHE A 167 -14.02 4.73 10.69
C PHE A 167 -15.40 4.71 11.36
N ARG A 168 -15.44 4.76 12.70
CA ARG A 168 -16.69 4.89 13.46
C ARG A 168 -17.43 6.18 13.08
N ALA A 169 -16.75 7.32 13.14
CA ALA A 169 -17.33 8.61 12.76
C ALA A 169 -17.82 8.61 11.31
N LEU A 170 -17.08 7.96 10.40
CA LEU A 170 -17.46 7.82 9.00
C LEU A 170 -18.75 7.01 8.81
N SER A 171 -18.94 5.95 9.60
CA SER A 171 -20.16 5.13 9.58
C SER A 171 -21.38 5.82 10.20
N GLU A 172 -21.14 6.78 11.10
CA GLU A 172 -22.17 7.53 11.82
C GLU A 172 -22.50 8.88 11.15
N ALA A 173 -21.79 9.25 10.09
CA ALA A 173 -21.98 10.50 9.39
C ALA A 173 -23.43 10.65 8.87
N GLU A 174 -24.04 11.82 9.11
CA GLU A 174 -25.44 12.06 8.72
C GLU A 174 -25.66 11.99 7.21
N LYS A 175 -24.63 12.34 6.43
CA LYS A 175 -24.65 12.32 4.96
C LYS A 175 -23.51 11.41 4.48
N PRO A 176 -23.85 10.29 3.78
CA PRO A 176 -22.85 9.48 3.11
C PRO A 176 -22.08 10.31 2.06
N CYS A 177 -20.76 10.40 2.22
CA CYS A 177 -19.84 11.04 1.29
C CYS A 177 -18.70 10.08 0.97
N PRO A 178 -18.18 10.05 -0.28
CA PRO A 178 -16.99 9.28 -0.62
C PRO A 178 -15.85 9.54 0.36
N ALA A 179 -15.07 8.50 0.66
CA ALA A 179 -13.92 8.60 1.53
C ALA A 179 -12.65 8.13 0.83
N PHE A 180 -11.55 8.85 1.04
CA PHE A 180 -10.21 8.48 0.61
C PHE A 180 -9.32 8.27 1.83
N PHE A 181 -8.85 7.05 2.04
CA PHE A 181 -7.97 6.67 3.15
C PHE A 181 -6.56 6.39 2.64
N TYR A 182 -5.59 7.17 3.09
CA TYR A 182 -4.18 6.98 2.79
C TYR A 182 -3.44 6.36 3.99
N PHE A 183 -2.83 5.21 3.78
CA PHE A 183 -1.88 4.64 4.74
C PHE A 183 -0.44 4.73 4.23
N THR A 184 0.47 5.25 5.05
CA THR A 184 1.91 5.22 4.77
C THR A 184 2.71 4.92 6.02
N GLY A 185 3.30 3.73 6.06
CA GLY A 185 3.94 3.19 7.24
C GLY A 185 4.47 1.79 6.98
N HIS A 186 4.54 0.99 8.04
CA HIS A 186 5.07 -0.37 7.96
C HIS A 186 3.95 -1.41 7.86
N GLY A 187 4.26 -2.52 7.19
CA GLY A 187 3.37 -3.67 7.07
C GLY A 187 3.99 -4.94 7.65
N ALA A 188 3.17 -5.78 8.27
CA ALA A 188 3.56 -7.05 8.85
C ALA A 188 3.07 -8.22 7.99
N TYR A 189 3.99 -9.12 7.63
CA TYR A 189 3.69 -10.33 6.89
C TYR A 189 3.11 -11.42 7.79
N ASN A 190 1.95 -11.93 7.41
CA ASN A 190 1.32 -13.07 8.06
C ASN A 190 1.81 -14.37 7.41
N THR A 191 2.67 -15.10 8.14
CA THR A 191 3.27 -16.34 7.63
C THR A 191 2.28 -17.50 7.51
N ASP A 192 1.14 -17.42 8.21
CA ASP A 192 0.12 -18.46 8.23
C ASP A 192 -0.95 -18.21 7.16
N ASN A 193 -1.20 -16.94 6.80
CA ASN A 193 -2.13 -16.55 5.75
C ASN A 193 -1.73 -15.22 5.08
N GLU A 194 -1.11 -15.29 3.90
CA GLU A 194 -0.67 -14.10 3.15
C GLU A 194 -1.82 -13.18 2.70
N ASP A 195 -3.06 -13.69 2.65
CA ASP A 195 -4.25 -12.89 2.34
C ASP A 195 -4.71 -12.01 3.53
N ASP A 196 -4.12 -12.18 4.72
CA ASP A 196 -4.49 -11.49 5.97
C ASP A 196 -3.25 -10.89 6.67
N ASN A 197 -2.41 -10.20 5.89
CA ASN A 197 -1.33 -9.35 6.41
C ASN A 197 -1.89 -8.18 7.22
N ALA A 198 -1.01 -7.42 7.89
CA ALA A 198 -1.42 -6.29 8.71
C ALA A 198 -0.66 -5.00 8.39
N LEU A 199 -1.30 -3.87 8.66
CA LEU A 199 -0.62 -2.59 8.83
C LEU A 199 -0.17 -2.44 10.29
N ILE A 200 0.91 -1.71 10.53
CA ILE A 200 1.47 -1.45 11.85
C ILE A 200 1.16 -0.01 12.24
N LEU A 201 0.41 0.17 13.31
CA LEU A 201 0.09 1.45 13.92
C LEU A 201 1.09 1.81 15.03
N TRP A 202 1.03 3.05 15.50
CA TRP A 202 1.81 3.50 16.66
C TRP A 202 1.55 2.57 17.86
N GLU A 203 2.59 2.34 18.67
CA GLU A 203 2.60 1.41 19.81
C GLU A 203 2.55 -0.08 19.44
N GLU A 204 2.97 -0.43 18.21
CA GLU A 204 3.01 -1.81 17.69
C GLU A 204 1.65 -2.48 17.52
N ASP A 205 0.57 -1.70 17.51
CA ASP A 205 -0.76 -2.23 17.22
C ASP A 205 -0.83 -2.73 15.77
N LEU A 206 -1.30 -3.96 15.60
CA LEU A 206 -1.47 -4.59 14.29
C LEU A 206 -2.94 -4.57 13.89
N VAL A 207 -3.22 -4.13 12.67
CA VAL A 207 -4.56 -4.21 12.08
C VAL A 207 -4.49 -5.09 10.85
N SER A 208 -5.03 -6.30 10.95
CA SER A 208 -5.06 -7.23 9.82
C SER A 208 -6.09 -6.82 8.77
N VAL A 209 -6.03 -7.43 7.58
CA VAL A 209 -7.05 -7.22 6.53
C VAL A 209 -8.45 -7.57 7.06
N LYS A 210 -8.57 -8.68 7.80
CA LYS A 210 -9.85 -9.05 8.44
C LYS A 210 -10.34 -8.00 9.42
N GLU A 211 -9.46 -7.45 10.25
CA GLU A 211 -9.85 -6.41 11.19
C GLU A 211 -10.25 -5.12 10.49
N PHE A 212 -9.44 -4.67 9.54
CA PHE A 212 -9.71 -3.48 8.75
C PHE A 212 -11.06 -3.56 8.02
N THR A 213 -11.38 -4.72 7.43
CA THR A 213 -12.67 -4.92 6.74
C THR A 213 -13.88 -4.95 7.67
N ARG A 214 -13.70 -5.36 8.94
CA ARG A 214 -14.74 -5.24 9.96
C ARG A 214 -15.06 -3.78 10.27
N TRP A 215 -14.07 -2.87 10.23
CA TRP A 215 -14.31 -1.43 10.40
C TRP A 215 -15.06 -0.82 9.22
N LEU A 216 -14.93 -1.40 8.03
CA LEU A 216 -15.65 -0.98 6.83
C LEU A 216 -17.06 -1.58 6.73
N ALA A 217 -17.36 -2.66 7.46
CA ALA A 217 -18.64 -3.37 7.39
C ALA A 217 -19.86 -2.50 7.75
N PRO A 218 -19.79 -1.56 8.72
CA PRO A 218 -20.89 -0.67 9.04
C PRO A 218 -21.14 0.45 8.00
N LEU A 219 -20.23 0.66 7.04
CA LEU A 219 -20.39 1.76 6.08
C LEU A 219 -21.64 1.57 5.19
N PRO A 220 -22.34 2.67 4.84
CA PRO A 220 -23.43 2.64 3.87
C PRO A 220 -22.99 2.10 2.51
N THR A 221 -23.86 1.38 1.82
CA THR A 221 -23.52 0.76 0.52
C THR A 221 -23.36 1.77 -0.61
N ASP A 222 -23.96 2.94 -0.48
CA ASP A 222 -23.88 4.07 -1.41
C ASP A 222 -22.73 5.03 -1.09
N GLN A 223 -21.87 4.68 -0.14
CA GLN A 223 -20.68 5.44 0.23
C GLN A 223 -19.41 4.76 -0.31
N PRO A 224 -18.80 5.26 -1.40
CA PRO A 224 -17.54 4.72 -1.89
C PRO A 224 -16.40 4.94 -0.90
N PHE A 225 -15.67 3.88 -0.61
CA PHE A 225 -14.42 3.93 0.15
C PHE A 225 -13.25 3.58 -0.76
N VAL A 226 -12.33 4.51 -0.93
CA VAL A 226 -11.10 4.32 -1.70
C VAL A 226 -9.92 4.36 -0.74
N THR A 227 -8.96 3.45 -0.91
CA THR A 227 -7.71 3.51 -0.17
C THR A 227 -6.48 3.47 -1.06
N MET A 228 -5.43 4.15 -0.64
CA MET A 228 -4.09 3.95 -1.17
C MET A 228 -3.19 3.58 0.00
N MET A 229 -2.41 2.49 -0.14
CA MET A 229 -1.51 2.04 0.91
C MET A 229 -0.09 1.85 0.39
N ALA A 230 0.82 2.65 0.95
CA ALA A 230 2.25 2.60 0.67
C ALA A 230 2.98 1.95 1.85
N GLN A 231 3.03 0.61 1.82
CA GLN A 231 3.69 -0.23 2.81
C GLN A 231 4.05 -1.61 2.23
N CYS A 232 4.94 -2.32 2.92
CA CYS A 232 5.21 -3.73 2.66
C CYS A 232 3.93 -4.57 2.72
N TYR A 233 3.82 -5.56 1.82
CA TYR A 233 2.73 -6.54 1.80
C TYR A 233 1.31 -5.97 1.60
N SER A 234 1.23 -4.70 1.18
CA SER A 234 -0.02 -3.94 1.02
C SER A 234 -1.02 -4.61 0.09
N GLY A 235 -0.59 -5.38 -0.90
CA GLY A 235 -1.48 -6.08 -1.83
C GLY A 235 -2.43 -7.09 -1.18
N ALA A 236 -2.20 -7.53 0.05
CA ALA A 236 -3.18 -8.33 0.79
C ALA A 236 -4.46 -7.54 1.09
N PHE A 237 -4.35 -6.22 1.30
CA PHE A 237 -5.49 -5.34 1.51
C PHE A 237 -6.35 -5.20 0.24
N ALA A 238 -5.92 -5.69 -0.92
CA ALA A 238 -6.83 -5.85 -2.06
C ALA A 238 -8.03 -6.74 -1.75
N ASN A 239 -7.93 -7.57 -0.71
CA ASN A 239 -9.02 -8.40 -0.23
C ASN A 239 -10.10 -7.61 0.53
N LEU A 240 -9.95 -6.29 0.73
CA LEU A 240 -10.94 -5.45 1.40
C LEU A 240 -12.32 -5.42 0.73
N ILE A 241 -12.37 -5.84 -0.53
CA ILE A 241 -13.59 -5.95 -1.34
C ILE A 241 -14.43 -7.16 -0.93
N TYR A 242 -13.88 -8.15 -0.24
CA TYR A 242 -14.58 -9.34 0.19
C TYR A 242 -15.19 -9.18 1.58
N GLU A 243 -16.27 -9.91 1.85
CA GLU A 243 -16.78 -10.06 3.21
C GLU A 243 -15.70 -10.65 4.11
N ASP A 244 -15.53 -10.06 5.30
CA ASP A 244 -14.45 -10.39 6.25
C ASP A 244 -13.04 -10.39 5.64
N GLY A 245 -12.80 -9.70 4.53
CA GLY A 245 -11.47 -9.64 3.92
C GLY A 245 -10.95 -10.97 3.38
N ASP A 246 -11.83 -11.95 3.14
CA ASP A 246 -11.47 -13.31 2.74
C ASP A 246 -11.86 -13.57 1.27
N PRO A 247 -10.91 -13.80 0.35
CA PRO A 247 -11.20 -14.08 -1.07
C PRO A 247 -12.08 -15.32 -1.34
N SER A 248 -12.28 -16.19 -0.36
CA SER A 248 -13.21 -17.32 -0.45
C SER A 248 -14.67 -16.93 -0.17
N GLN A 249 -14.91 -15.73 0.36
CA GLN A 249 -16.23 -15.18 0.63
C GLN A 249 -16.75 -14.34 -0.55
N PRO A 250 -18.07 -14.02 -0.59
CA PRO A 250 -18.61 -13.08 -1.55
C PRO A 250 -17.96 -11.70 -1.45
N VAL A 251 -18.04 -10.94 -2.56
CA VAL A 251 -17.67 -9.53 -2.55
C VAL A 251 -18.70 -8.75 -1.72
N ALA A 252 -18.22 -7.93 -0.78
CA ALA A 252 -19.04 -7.13 0.13
C ALA A 252 -19.98 -6.20 -0.64
N LEU A 253 -21.14 -5.86 -0.04
CA LEU A 253 -22.12 -4.98 -0.65
C LEU A 253 -21.67 -3.52 -0.74
N GLN A 254 -20.82 -3.07 0.18
CA GLN A 254 -20.24 -1.75 0.17
C GLN A 254 -19.29 -1.57 -1.03
N THR A 255 -19.34 -0.39 -1.65
CA THR A 255 -18.40 -0.02 -2.71
C THR A 255 -17.06 0.34 -2.11
N ARG A 256 -16.08 -0.54 -2.30
CA ARG A 256 -14.72 -0.37 -1.76
C ARG A 256 -13.71 -0.72 -2.85
N CYS A 257 -12.65 0.06 -2.97
CA CYS A 257 -11.53 -0.23 -3.85
C CYS A 257 -10.23 0.31 -3.26
N GLY A 258 -9.11 -0.15 -3.80
CA GLY A 258 -7.83 0.30 -3.30
C GLY A 258 -6.65 0.06 -4.23
N PHE A 259 -5.56 0.75 -3.90
CA PHE A 259 -4.35 0.85 -4.67
C PHE A 259 -3.15 0.61 -3.74
N PHE A 260 -2.31 -0.35 -4.08
CA PHE A 260 -1.29 -0.88 -3.17
C PHE A 260 0.08 -0.79 -3.82
N ALA A 261 1.08 -0.44 -3.01
CA ALA A 261 2.45 -0.31 -3.48
C ALA A 261 3.01 -1.61 -4.05
N THR A 262 2.68 -2.76 -3.46
CA THR A 262 3.23 -4.05 -3.89
C THR A 262 2.26 -5.19 -3.65
N VAL A 263 2.55 -6.38 -4.18
CA VAL A 263 1.76 -7.60 -3.97
C VAL A 263 1.84 -8.13 -2.53
N ALA A 264 0.87 -8.96 -2.12
CA ALA A 264 0.74 -9.48 -0.75
C ALA A 264 1.98 -10.20 -0.19
N SER A 265 2.83 -10.76 -1.04
CA SER A 265 3.99 -11.56 -0.65
C SER A 265 5.32 -10.81 -0.65
N ARG A 266 5.32 -9.50 -0.96
CA ARG A 266 6.56 -8.73 -1.13
C ARG A 266 6.67 -7.53 -0.19
N PRO A 267 7.91 -7.21 0.27
CA PRO A 267 8.18 -5.91 0.83
C PRO A 267 8.05 -4.82 -0.25
N SER A 268 7.86 -3.58 0.21
CA SER A 268 7.82 -2.37 -0.63
C SER A 268 8.98 -1.45 -0.25
N VAL A 269 9.42 -0.61 -1.18
CA VAL A 269 10.36 0.47 -0.92
C VAL A 269 9.65 1.70 -0.36
N GLY A 270 10.34 2.50 0.47
CA GLY A 270 9.77 3.76 0.98
C GLY A 270 9.97 4.00 2.48
N CYS A 271 10.51 3.04 3.23
CA CYS A 271 10.86 3.28 4.64
C CYS A 271 12.38 3.52 4.74
N THR A 272 12.82 4.78 4.65
CA THR A 272 14.25 5.15 4.73
C THR A 272 14.48 6.33 5.68
N PRO A 273 15.53 6.30 6.53
CA PRO A 273 15.89 7.42 7.38
C PRO A 273 16.65 8.54 6.63
N ALA A 274 16.85 8.42 5.31
CA ALA A 274 17.49 9.46 4.51
C ALA A 274 16.63 10.73 4.42
N VAL A 275 17.24 11.90 4.62
CA VAL A 275 16.53 13.18 4.82
C VAL A 275 16.13 13.87 3.51
N ASN A 276 16.86 13.65 2.42
CA ASN A 276 16.61 14.38 1.18
C ASN A 276 15.36 13.86 0.47
N GLU A 277 14.30 14.68 0.47
CA GLU A 277 13.02 14.36 -0.17
C GLU A 277 13.13 14.14 -1.69
N ALA A 278 14.13 14.73 -2.35
CA ALA A 278 14.38 14.52 -3.78
C ALA A 278 14.98 13.13 -4.09
N ASP A 279 15.62 12.50 -3.09
CA ASP A 279 16.19 11.16 -3.21
C ASP A 279 15.17 10.08 -2.82
N TYR A 280 13.96 10.48 -2.43
CA TYR A 280 12.90 9.62 -1.95
C TYR A 280 11.81 9.40 -3.01
N LYS A 281 11.71 8.16 -3.47
CA LYS A 281 10.88 7.76 -4.61
C LYS A 281 10.23 6.42 -4.27
N ASP A 282 9.03 6.48 -3.70
CA ASP A 282 8.20 5.34 -3.37
C ASP A 282 6.93 5.35 -4.24
N TYR A 283 6.12 4.30 -4.13
CA TYR A 283 4.85 4.21 -4.87
C TYR A 283 3.92 5.43 -4.64
N SER A 284 3.83 5.94 -3.40
CA SER A 284 2.96 7.08 -3.09
C SER A 284 3.40 8.35 -3.83
N SER A 285 4.72 8.53 -4.00
CA SER A 285 5.31 9.64 -4.74
C SER A 285 4.78 9.69 -6.16
N SER A 286 4.85 8.56 -6.87
CA SER A 286 4.43 8.42 -8.25
C SER A 286 2.90 8.49 -8.39
N PHE A 287 2.16 7.85 -7.48
CA PHE A 287 0.69 7.88 -7.50
C PHE A 287 0.15 9.31 -7.39
N PHE A 288 0.62 10.10 -6.42
CA PHE A 288 0.18 11.49 -6.28
C PHE A 288 0.75 12.40 -7.38
N ALA A 289 1.90 12.06 -7.95
CA ALA A 289 2.42 12.79 -9.12
C ALA A 289 1.50 12.60 -10.34
N GLY A 290 1.06 11.37 -10.60
CA GLY A 290 0.06 11.09 -11.63
C GLY A 290 -1.26 11.82 -11.38
N LEU A 291 -1.73 11.84 -10.12
CA LEU A 291 -3.00 12.46 -9.74
C LEU A 291 -2.99 14.00 -9.85
N THR A 292 -1.86 14.63 -9.52
CA THR A 292 -1.76 16.10 -9.43
C THR A 292 -1.07 16.74 -10.63
N GLY A 293 -0.35 15.96 -11.44
CA GLY A 293 0.54 16.47 -12.48
C GLY A 293 1.80 17.14 -11.93
N ARG A 294 2.14 16.96 -10.64
CA ARG A 294 3.34 17.51 -10.00
C ARG A 294 4.08 16.50 -9.17
N ASP A 295 5.41 16.50 -9.23
CA ASP A 295 6.25 15.67 -8.36
C ASP A 295 6.33 16.21 -6.91
N ARG A 296 7.07 15.48 -6.06
CA ARG A 296 7.27 15.82 -4.64
C ARG A 296 7.80 17.24 -4.42
N VAL A 297 8.64 17.74 -5.32
CA VAL A 297 9.28 19.06 -5.20
C VAL A 297 8.56 20.15 -6.01
N GLY A 298 7.42 19.80 -6.62
CA GLY A 298 6.51 20.71 -7.32
C GLY A 298 6.80 20.90 -8.81
N ASN A 299 7.72 20.14 -9.40
CA ASN A 299 7.93 20.16 -10.85
C ASN A 299 6.75 19.53 -11.57
N LEU A 300 6.49 19.98 -12.80
CA LEU A 300 5.48 19.34 -13.65
C LEU A 300 5.94 17.96 -14.11
N VAL A 301 5.04 16.99 -14.06
CA VAL A 301 5.23 15.67 -14.69
C VAL A 301 4.30 15.52 -15.91
N SER A 302 4.48 14.46 -16.68
CA SER A 302 3.56 14.10 -17.77
C SER A 302 2.15 13.89 -17.21
N SER A 303 1.13 14.28 -17.98
CA SER A 303 -0.26 14.04 -17.60
C SER A 303 -0.56 12.54 -17.54
N ALA A 304 -1.34 12.12 -16.55
CA ALA A 304 -1.90 10.77 -16.46
C ALA A 304 -3.30 10.64 -17.11
N ASP A 305 -3.84 11.71 -17.73
CA ASP A 305 -5.11 11.69 -18.46
C ASP A 305 -4.94 10.89 -19.76
N TYR A 306 -5.02 9.57 -19.65
CA TYR A 306 -4.75 8.65 -20.75
C TYR A 306 -6.00 8.42 -21.60
N ASN A 307 -7.19 8.63 -21.02
CA ASN A 307 -8.46 8.53 -21.73
C ASN A 307 -8.90 9.86 -22.40
N LEU A 308 -8.22 10.97 -22.12
CA LEU A 308 -8.45 12.32 -22.64
C LEU A 308 -9.82 12.91 -22.26
N ASP A 309 -10.28 12.65 -21.04
CA ASP A 309 -11.55 13.17 -20.50
C ASP A 309 -11.40 14.44 -19.64
N GLU A 310 -10.18 14.99 -19.58
CA GLU A 310 -9.78 16.16 -18.79
C GLU A 310 -9.81 15.92 -17.27
N LYS A 311 -10.00 14.68 -16.84
CA LYS A 311 -9.95 14.26 -15.44
C LYS A 311 -8.89 13.17 -15.25
N ILE A 312 -8.37 13.07 -14.03
CA ILE A 312 -7.44 12.00 -13.65
C ILE A 312 -8.16 11.08 -12.68
N SER A 313 -8.45 9.87 -13.13
CA SER A 313 -8.96 8.81 -12.28
C SER A 313 -7.86 8.22 -11.38
N TYR A 314 -8.25 7.53 -10.30
CA TYR A 314 -7.28 6.80 -9.49
C TYR A 314 -6.62 5.66 -10.26
N ALA A 315 -7.33 5.03 -11.19
CA ALA A 315 -6.77 4.02 -12.10
C ALA A 315 -5.66 4.60 -13.00
N GLU A 316 -5.83 5.83 -13.49
CA GLU A 316 -4.80 6.54 -14.26
C GLU A 316 -3.60 6.95 -13.40
N ALA A 317 -3.83 7.46 -12.19
CA ALA A 317 -2.77 7.72 -11.22
C ALA A 317 -1.99 6.45 -10.86
N HIS A 318 -2.69 5.31 -10.74
CA HIS A 318 -2.07 4.01 -10.54
C HIS A 318 -1.24 3.56 -11.75
N ALA A 319 -1.76 3.72 -12.97
CA ALA A 319 -1.05 3.42 -14.20
C ALA A 319 0.24 4.26 -14.34
N PHE A 320 0.18 5.55 -13.99
CA PHE A 320 1.36 6.42 -13.90
C PHE A 320 2.40 5.83 -12.92
N ALA A 321 1.98 5.38 -11.74
CA ALA A 321 2.88 4.80 -10.74
C ALA A 321 3.52 3.46 -11.17
N LYS A 322 2.87 2.68 -12.05
CA LYS A 322 3.42 1.40 -12.54
C LYS A 322 4.59 1.58 -13.50
N VAL A 323 4.59 2.66 -14.28
CA VAL A 323 5.65 2.93 -15.25
C VAL A 323 6.81 3.73 -14.67
N ASP A 324 6.61 4.36 -13.51
CA ASP A 324 7.60 5.22 -12.90
C ASP A 324 8.91 4.46 -12.62
N GLU A 325 10.03 5.08 -12.98
CA GLU A 325 11.30 4.38 -13.19
C GLU A 325 12.08 4.05 -11.90
N GLU A 326 11.42 4.23 -10.76
CA GLU A 326 12.13 4.62 -9.54
C GLU A 326 12.03 3.58 -8.42
N THR A 327 11.19 2.55 -8.59
CA THR A 327 10.90 1.56 -7.55
C THR A 327 11.07 0.12 -8.04
N THR A 328 11.36 -0.80 -7.11
CA THR A 328 11.35 -2.26 -7.36
C THR A 328 10.00 -2.91 -7.02
N ASP A 329 9.04 -2.08 -6.63
CA ASP A 329 7.71 -2.48 -6.20
C ASP A 329 6.89 -3.08 -7.33
N TRP A 330 5.90 -3.91 -7.00
CA TRP A 330 4.96 -4.49 -7.96
C TRP A 330 3.54 -3.99 -7.67
N PRO A 331 3.21 -2.73 -8.04
CA PRO A 331 1.93 -2.15 -7.69
C PRO A 331 0.76 -2.98 -8.20
N ILE A 332 -0.29 -3.02 -7.39
CA ILE A 332 -1.50 -3.76 -7.68
C ILE A 332 -2.73 -3.00 -7.19
N SER A 333 -3.85 -3.07 -7.91
CA SER A 333 -5.15 -2.56 -7.44
C SER A 333 -6.12 -3.69 -7.06
N THR A 334 -7.26 -3.32 -6.47
CA THR A 334 -8.33 -4.27 -6.13
C THR A 334 -8.87 -5.03 -7.33
N VAL A 335 -9.14 -4.35 -8.46
CA VAL A 335 -9.66 -5.00 -9.67
C VAL A 335 -8.63 -5.97 -10.24
N GLU A 336 -7.34 -5.62 -10.20
CA GLU A 336 -6.26 -6.46 -10.71
C GLU A 336 -6.12 -7.75 -9.89
N ALA A 337 -6.08 -7.63 -8.56
CA ALA A 337 -6.03 -8.79 -7.67
C ALA A 337 -7.28 -9.67 -7.81
N TRP A 338 -8.44 -9.07 -8.06
CA TRP A 338 -9.68 -9.82 -8.30
C TRP A 338 -9.66 -10.56 -9.64
N LEU A 339 -9.23 -9.89 -10.72
CA LEU A 339 -9.13 -10.43 -12.07
C LEU A 339 -8.15 -11.60 -12.15
N GLN A 340 -6.99 -11.48 -11.52
CA GLN A 340 -5.98 -12.55 -11.49
C GLN A 340 -6.49 -13.84 -10.83
N ARG A 341 -7.48 -13.74 -9.92
CA ARG A 341 -8.14 -14.91 -9.31
C ARG A 341 -9.23 -15.54 -10.20
N GLN A 342 -9.68 -14.85 -11.24
CA GLN A 342 -10.70 -15.37 -12.17
C GLN A 342 -10.11 -16.28 -13.25
N VAL A 343 -8.78 -16.28 -13.41
CA VAL A 343 -8.08 -17.02 -14.45
C VAL A 343 -7.20 -18.12 -13.85
N SER A 344 -7.16 -19.26 -14.52
CA SER A 344 -6.29 -20.38 -14.17
C SER A 344 -4.88 -20.19 -14.73
N LYS A 345 -3.94 -21.06 -14.31
CA LYS A 345 -2.60 -21.07 -14.88
C LYS A 345 -2.60 -21.29 -16.40
N SER A 346 -3.47 -22.15 -16.92
CA SER A 346 -3.55 -22.37 -18.37
C SER A 346 -4.06 -21.15 -19.11
N ASP A 347 -5.02 -20.41 -18.52
CA ASP A 347 -5.52 -19.17 -19.12
C ASP A 347 -4.42 -18.10 -19.14
N ILE A 348 -3.63 -18.00 -18.06
CA ILE A 348 -2.45 -17.12 -18.00
C ILE A 348 -1.43 -17.49 -19.09
N ASP A 349 -1.13 -18.78 -19.23
CA ASP A 349 -0.19 -19.25 -20.25
C ASP A 349 -0.71 -18.94 -21.67
N GLU A 350 -2.02 -19.04 -21.92
CA GLU A 350 -2.64 -18.65 -23.19
C GLU A 350 -2.49 -17.14 -23.44
N ILE A 351 -2.90 -16.29 -22.48
CA ILE A 351 -2.79 -14.83 -22.58
C ILE A 351 -1.35 -14.39 -22.86
N LEU A 352 -0.36 -14.96 -22.17
CA LEU A 352 1.05 -14.59 -22.33
C LEU A 352 1.69 -15.15 -23.61
N ASN A 353 0.97 -15.96 -24.39
CA ASN A 353 1.38 -16.45 -25.70
C ASN A 353 0.75 -15.65 -26.86
N ASP A 354 -0.25 -14.81 -26.60
CA ASP A 354 -0.76 -13.86 -27.58
C ASP A 354 0.25 -12.71 -27.80
N PRO A 355 0.34 -12.13 -29.02
CA PRO A 355 1.15 -10.96 -29.27
C PRO A 355 0.76 -9.81 -28.33
N ILE A 356 1.75 -9.12 -27.75
CA ILE A 356 1.51 -8.03 -26.79
C ILE A 356 0.62 -6.95 -27.41
N ASP A 357 0.78 -6.64 -28.69
CA ASP A 357 -0.02 -5.62 -29.38
C ASP A 357 -1.50 -6.01 -29.53
N GLU A 358 -1.80 -7.32 -29.65
CA GLU A 358 -3.18 -7.80 -29.71
C GLU A 358 -3.87 -7.66 -28.35
N VAL A 359 -3.18 -7.99 -27.26
CA VAL A 359 -3.67 -7.78 -25.89
C VAL A 359 -3.80 -6.28 -25.60
N ARG A 360 -2.82 -5.46 -26.01
CA ARG A 360 -2.86 -4.00 -25.85
C ARG A 360 -4.07 -3.38 -26.55
N ALA A 361 -4.38 -3.81 -27.78
CA ALA A 361 -5.43 -3.19 -28.59
C ALA A 361 -6.84 -3.28 -27.98
N ILE A 362 -7.05 -4.21 -27.03
CA ILE A 362 -8.32 -4.39 -26.32
C ILE A 362 -8.27 -3.90 -24.87
N ALA A 363 -7.12 -3.41 -24.40
CA ALA A 363 -6.93 -2.88 -23.06
C ALA A 363 -7.59 -1.51 -22.90
N ARG A 364 -7.88 -1.10 -21.66
CA ARG A 364 -8.35 0.26 -21.34
C ARG A 364 -7.21 1.28 -21.52
N PRO A 365 -7.49 2.59 -21.71
CA PRO A 365 -6.47 3.57 -22.07
C PRO A 365 -5.27 3.62 -21.13
N GLU A 366 -5.51 3.56 -19.82
CA GLU A 366 -4.47 3.55 -18.79
C GLU A 366 -3.61 2.27 -18.84
N GLN A 367 -4.20 1.12 -19.16
CA GLN A 367 -3.48 -0.14 -19.35
C GLN A 367 -2.69 -0.14 -20.67
N GLN A 368 -3.22 0.47 -21.74
CA GLN A 368 -2.50 0.60 -23.01
C GLN A 368 -1.21 1.40 -22.83
N TYR A 369 -1.27 2.47 -22.04
CA TYR A 369 -0.12 3.27 -21.67
C TYR A 369 0.92 2.42 -20.92
N VAL A 370 0.52 1.73 -19.85
CA VAL A 370 1.42 0.87 -19.06
C VAL A 370 2.09 -0.20 -19.92
N ILE A 371 1.32 -0.92 -20.73
CA ILE A 371 1.85 -1.96 -21.62
C ILE A 371 2.86 -1.38 -22.61
N THR A 372 2.58 -0.20 -23.17
CA THR A 372 3.45 0.44 -24.16
C THR A 372 4.75 0.91 -23.53
N GLU A 373 4.68 1.65 -22.43
CA GLU A 373 5.86 2.23 -21.77
C GLU A 373 6.76 1.13 -21.18
N LEU A 374 6.18 0.17 -20.44
CA LEU A 374 6.97 -0.93 -19.87
C LEU A 374 7.64 -1.77 -20.95
N SER A 375 6.94 -2.08 -22.05
CA SER A 375 7.54 -2.80 -23.19
C SER A 375 8.71 -2.01 -23.80
N GLY A 376 8.58 -0.68 -23.91
CA GLY A 376 9.64 0.19 -24.37
C GLY A 376 10.87 0.17 -23.46
N LEU A 377 10.67 0.31 -22.15
CA LEU A 377 11.73 0.34 -21.13
C LEU A 377 12.59 -0.93 -21.13
N ILE A 378 11.97 -2.10 -21.30
CA ILE A 378 12.67 -3.39 -21.32
C ILE A 378 13.02 -3.88 -22.74
N GLY A 379 12.73 -3.08 -23.77
CA GLY A 379 13.04 -3.40 -25.17
C GLY A 379 12.27 -4.59 -25.75
N PHE A 380 11.06 -4.85 -25.27
CA PHE A 380 10.18 -5.91 -25.80
C PHE A 380 9.54 -5.49 -27.13
N ASP A 381 9.51 -6.40 -28.09
CA ASP A 381 8.83 -6.21 -29.37
C ASP A 381 7.34 -6.52 -29.20
N LEU A 382 6.49 -5.50 -29.40
CA LEU A 382 5.04 -5.61 -29.24
C LEU A 382 4.40 -6.61 -30.21
N ALA A 383 5.03 -6.89 -31.36
CA ALA A 383 4.53 -7.87 -32.33
C ALA A 383 4.75 -9.32 -31.88
N LEU A 384 5.51 -9.54 -30.80
CA LEU A 384 5.74 -10.84 -30.20
C LEU A 384 4.95 -10.97 -28.90
N SER A 385 4.77 -12.20 -28.44
CA SER A 385 4.18 -12.46 -27.14
C SER A 385 5.13 -12.12 -25.99
N TYR A 386 4.60 -12.00 -24.78
CA TYR A 386 5.42 -11.84 -23.58
C TYR A 386 6.39 -13.03 -23.43
N THR A 387 5.90 -14.25 -23.65
CA THR A 387 6.70 -15.49 -23.55
C THR A 387 7.84 -15.49 -24.57
N ASP A 388 7.58 -15.10 -25.81
CA ASP A 388 8.60 -15.03 -26.86
C ASP A 388 9.66 -13.97 -26.55
N ASN A 389 9.25 -12.77 -26.10
CA ASN A 389 10.17 -11.72 -25.69
C ASN A 389 11.03 -12.17 -24.50
N ALA A 390 10.41 -12.71 -23.45
CA ALA A 390 11.10 -13.17 -22.25
C ALA A 390 12.11 -14.29 -22.54
N SER A 391 11.82 -15.18 -23.49
CA SER A 391 12.74 -16.25 -23.91
C SER A 391 14.02 -15.74 -24.60
N ARG A 392 13.98 -14.53 -25.17
CA ARG A 392 15.08 -13.89 -25.91
C ARG A 392 15.85 -12.90 -25.05
N ALA A 393 15.26 -12.44 -23.95
CA ALA A 393 15.83 -11.44 -23.07
C ALA A 393 16.89 -12.05 -22.14
N ALA A 394 17.73 -11.18 -21.55
CA ALA A 394 18.66 -11.59 -20.50
C ALA A 394 17.90 -12.17 -19.29
N PRO A 395 18.51 -13.09 -18.52
CA PRO A 395 17.93 -13.57 -17.27
C PRO A 395 17.54 -12.43 -16.34
N LEU A 396 16.46 -12.61 -15.58
CA LEU A 396 16.02 -11.65 -14.58
C LEU A 396 16.94 -11.73 -13.36
N GLU A 397 17.57 -10.61 -13.04
CA GLU A 397 18.26 -10.44 -11.76
C GLU A 397 17.21 -9.98 -10.72
N PRO A 398 17.10 -10.67 -9.58
CA PRO A 398 16.08 -10.36 -8.59
C PRO A 398 16.33 -9.00 -7.93
N GLU A 399 15.24 -8.37 -7.47
CA GLU A 399 15.24 -7.09 -6.75
C GLU A 399 15.81 -5.93 -7.57
N THR A 400 15.63 -5.98 -8.89
CA THR A 400 16.02 -4.91 -9.81
C THR A 400 14.79 -4.20 -10.38
N VAL A 401 14.97 -2.95 -10.79
CA VAL A 401 13.93 -2.18 -11.49
C VAL A 401 13.56 -2.87 -12.82
N ASP A 402 14.55 -3.43 -13.52
CA ASP A 402 14.31 -4.22 -14.74
C ASP A 402 13.42 -5.44 -14.47
N GLU A 403 13.62 -6.17 -13.36
CA GLU A 403 12.70 -7.23 -12.94
C GLU A 403 11.30 -6.68 -12.71
N ALA A 404 11.20 -5.58 -11.96
CA ALA A 404 9.91 -4.96 -11.67
C ALA A 404 9.16 -4.60 -12.95
N TYR A 405 9.81 -3.99 -13.95
CA TYR A 405 9.15 -3.69 -15.24
C TYR A 405 8.62 -4.93 -15.95
N ARG A 406 9.40 -6.02 -16.00
CA ARG A 406 8.92 -7.26 -16.64
C ARG A 406 7.73 -7.85 -15.91
N ILE A 407 7.77 -7.86 -14.58
CA ILE A 407 6.69 -8.40 -13.75
C ILE A 407 5.43 -7.53 -13.86
N ARG A 408 5.57 -6.21 -13.81
CA ARG A 408 4.45 -5.26 -14.01
C ARG A 408 3.80 -5.46 -15.38
N LEU A 409 4.59 -5.53 -16.45
CA LEU A 409 4.07 -5.79 -17.80
C LEU A 409 3.33 -7.13 -17.86
N ARG A 410 3.90 -8.18 -17.27
CA ARG A 410 3.25 -9.49 -17.18
C ARG A 410 1.91 -9.41 -16.46
N MET A 411 1.85 -8.69 -15.34
CA MET A 411 0.61 -8.49 -14.57
C MET A 411 -0.44 -7.75 -15.39
N ASP A 412 -0.10 -6.66 -16.07
CA ASP A 412 -1.05 -5.92 -16.92
C ASP A 412 -1.62 -6.76 -18.06
N LEU A 413 -0.77 -7.54 -18.75
CA LEU A 413 -1.25 -8.44 -19.80
C LEU A 413 -2.24 -9.47 -19.27
N ILE A 414 -1.95 -10.06 -18.10
CA ILE A 414 -2.86 -10.98 -17.42
C ILE A 414 -4.16 -10.27 -17.05
N ASN A 415 -4.10 -9.06 -16.51
CA ASN A 415 -5.28 -8.30 -16.09
C ASN A 415 -6.20 -8.02 -17.29
N VAL A 416 -5.63 -7.60 -18.44
CA VAL A 416 -6.40 -7.36 -19.67
C VAL A 416 -7.07 -8.65 -20.17
N GLY A 417 -6.31 -9.74 -20.28
CA GLY A 417 -6.85 -11.02 -20.72
C GLY A 417 -7.91 -11.58 -19.77
N ALA A 418 -7.71 -11.43 -18.46
CA ALA A 418 -8.65 -11.84 -17.43
C ALA A 418 -9.97 -11.04 -17.51
N GLU A 419 -9.91 -9.73 -17.79
CA GLU A 419 -11.11 -8.93 -17.98
C GLU A 419 -11.93 -9.44 -19.18
N VAL A 420 -11.27 -9.70 -20.31
CA VAL A 420 -11.92 -10.27 -21.50
C VAL A 420 -12.56 -11.60 -21.17
N PHE A 421 -11.86 -12.47 -20.45
CA PHE A 421 -12.38 -13.76 -20.00
C PHE A 421 -13.63 -13.60 -19.14
N VAL A 422 -13.62 -12.68 -18.17
CA VAL A 422 -14.78 -12.39 -17.32
C VAL A 422 -15.96 -11.90 -18.16
N ARG A 423 -15.74 -10.92 -19.04
CA ARG A 423 -16.81 -10.36 -19.87
C ARG A 423 -17.41 -11.36 -20.87
N ALA A 424 -16.64 -12.33 -21.33
CA ALA A 424 -17.09 -13.32 -22.30
C ALA A 424 -17.74 -14.56 -21.67
N ASN A 425 -17.23 -15.03 -20.51
CA ASN A 425 -17.51 -16.40 -20.04
C ASN A 425 -18.15 -16.47 -18.65
N GLN A 426 -18.22 -15.37 -17.90
CA GLN A 426 -18.67 -15.39 -16.51
C GLN A 426 -20.13 -14.97 -16.35
N SER A 427 -20.66 -15.19 -15.14
CA SER A 427 -22.04 -14.86 -14.80
C SER A 427 -22.30 -13.36 -14.82
N ALA A 428 -23.57 -12.94 -14.99
CA ALA A 428 -23.97 -11.55 -14.87
C ALA A 428 -23.59 -10.93 -13.50
N ALA A 429 -23.52 -11.75 -12.44
CA ALA A 429 -23.07 -11.32 -11.13
C ALA A 429 -21.58 -10.97 -11.10
N GLN A 430 -20.72 -11.75 -11.76
CA GLN A 430 -19.28 -11.44 -11.84
C GLN A 430 -19.01 -10.23 -12.72
N ILE A 431 -19.77 -10.04 -13.80
CA ILE A 431 -19.67 -8.82 -14.63
C ILE A 431 -20.09 -7.60 -13.80
N ALA A 432 -21.18 -7.69 -13.03
CA ALA A 432 -21.60 -6.60 -12.14
C ALA A 432 -20.57 -6.30 -11.04
N THR A 433 -19.91 -7.33 -10.50
CA THR A 433 -18.78 -7.15 -9.57
C THR A 433 -17.63 -6.39 -10.24
N LEU A 434 -17.21 -6.82 -11.43
CA LEU A 434 -16.14 -6.17 -12.19
C LEU A 434 -16.48 -4.70 -12.43
N ASP A 435 -17.67 -4.42 -12.98
CA ASP A 435 -18.08 -3.06 -13.32
C ASP A 435 -18.15 -2.16 -12.07
N ARG A 436 -18.59 -2.68 -10.93
CA ARG A 436 -18.62 -1.92 -9.66
C ARG A 436 -17.21 -1.58 -9.13
N ILE A 437 -16.27 -2.51 -9.21
CA ILE A 437 -14.88 -2.24 -8.76
C ILE A 437 -14.22 -1.24 -9.72
N LEU A 438 -14.42 -1.41 -11.04
CA LEU A 438 -13.93 -0.47 -12.05
C LEU A 438 -14.51 0.94 -11.85
N GLU A 439 -15.81 1.07 -11.55
CA GLU A 439 -16.43 2.36 -11.28
C GLU A 439 -15.84 3.03 -10.03
N CYS A 440 -15.52 2.26 -8.98
CA CYS A 440 -14.83 2.78 -7.80
C CYS A 440 -13.41 3.26 -8.13
N GLU A 441 -12.63 2.46 -8.86
CA GLU A 441 -11.26 2.81 -9.27
C GLU A 441 -11.20 3.95 -10.29
N ALA A 442 -12.28 4.16 -11.07
CA ALA A 442 -12.45 5.29 -11.97
C ALA A 442 -12.81 6.61 -11.26
N GLY A 443 -13.02 6.59 -9.94
CA GLY A 443 -13.23 7.79 -9.15
C GLY A 443 -12.05 8.78 -9.25
N SER A 444 -12.30 10.04 -8.91
CA SER A 444 -11.28 11.11 -8.95
C SER A 444 -11.47 12.11 -7.81
N TRP A 445 -10.44 12.91 -7.57
CA TRP A 445 -10.50 14.09 -6.68
C TRP A 445 -10.99 15.34 -7.40
N GLN A 446 -11.12 15.33 -8.72
CA GLN A 446 -11.61 16.49 -9.45
C GLN A 446 -13.14 16.49 -9.43
N ALA A 447 -13.73 17.61 -8.99
CA ALA A 447 -15.18 17.77 -9.00
C ALA A 447 -15.76 17.55 -10.41
N LEU A 448 -16.97 16.99 -10.47
CA LEU A 448 -17.65 16.64 -11.72
C LEU A 448 -17.98 17.85 -12.59
#